data_AF-A0A962GA82-F1
#
_entry.id   AF-A0A962GA82-F1
#
_cell.length_a   1.000
_cell.length_b   1.000
_cell.length_c   1.000
_cell.angle_alpha   90.00
_cell.angle_beta   90.00
_cell.angle_gamma   90.00
#
_symmetry.space_group_name_H-M   'P 1'
#
loop_
_entity.id
_entity.type
_entity.pdbx_description
1 polymer ?
#
loop_
_entity_poly.entity_id
_entity_poly.type
_entity_poly.pdbx_seq_one_letter_code
_entity_poly.pdbx_strand_id
1 'polypeptide(L)'
;MRALLCSALLALSAASPVFAGNLLDLAVVDRDTGTTLRTYMSDGRLYVAGKPGHRYAVRMVNRTGGRLLAVLSVDGVNAVSGETANANQSGYVLGPWESTEINGWRKNLNEIAQFNFTALPDSYAAQTGRPMNVGV
;
A
#
# COMPACT_ATOMS: atom_id res chain seq x y z
N MET A 1 -32.62 56.08 7.30
CA MET A 1 -32.15 54.96 6.48
C MET A 1 -31.45 53.96 7.40
N ARG A 2 -32.04 52.78 7.64
CA ARG A 2 -31.48 51.73 8.51
C ARG A 2 -30.79 50.71 7.62
N ALA A 3 -29.46 50.64 7.67
CA ALA A 3 -28.69 49.61 6.98
C ALA A 3 -28.71 48.33 7.84
N LEU A 4 -29.33 47.27 7.31
CA LEU A 4 -29.25 45.91 7.86
C LEU A 4 -27.96 45.27 7.35
N LEU A 5 -27.03 44.97 8.26
CA LEU A 5 -25.87 44.12 7.96
C LEU A 5 -26.32 42.65 7.92
N CYS A 6 -26.36 42.06 6.72
CA CYS A 6 -26.43 40.61 6.54
C CYS A 6 -25.05 40.01 6.82
N SER A 7 -24.90 39.28 7.92
CA SER A 7 -23.73 38.44 8.17
C SER A 7 -23.97 37.07 7.56
N ALA A 8 -23.28 36.75 6.46
CA ALA A 8 -23.25 35.41 5.90
C ALA A 8 -22.06 34.64 6.50
N LEU A 9 -22.33 33.64 7.35
CA LEU A 9 -21.32 32.67 7.77
C LEU A 9 -21.09 31.66 6.63
N LEU A 10 -19.94 31.74 5.97
CA LEU A 10 -19.43 30.65 5.14
C LEU A 10 -18.89 29.53 6.05
N ALA A 11 -19.58 28.40 6.10
CA ALA A 11 -19.04 27.16 6.65
C ALA A 11 -17.99 26.60 5.69
N LEU A 12 -16.72 26.90 5.96
CA LEU A 12 -15.59 26.37 5.20
C LEU A 12 -15.36 24.90 5.63
N SER A 13 -15.92 23.95 4.87
CA SER A 13 -15.61 22.53 5.00
C SER A 13 -14.16 22.28 4.58
N ALA A 14 -13.24 22.32 5.53
CA ALA A 14 -11.86 21.90 5.31
C ALA A 14 -11.81 20.37 5.19
N ALA A 15 -11.84 19.84 3.97
CA ALA A 15 -11.47 18.45 3.70
C ALA A 15 -9.97 18.30 4.03
N SER A 16 -9.67 17.75 5.20
CA SER A 16 -8.29 17.44 5.56
C SER A 16 -7.79 16.33 4.64
N PRO A 17 -6.59 16.45 4.04
CA PRO A 17 -6.02 15.35 3.25
C PRO A 17 -5.82 14.16 4.19
N VAL A 18 -6.57 13.08 3.95
CA VAL A 18 -6.35 11.82 4.65
C VAL A 18 -5.12 11.19 4.02
N PHE A 19 -3.96 11.36 4.67
CA PHE A 19 -2.78 10.58 4.32
C PHE A 19 -3.05 9.11 4.63
N ALA A 20 -2.79 8.22 3.68
CA ALA A 20 -3.02 6.78 3.83
C ALA A 20 -2.37 6.18 5.09
N GLY A 21 -1.23 6.72 5.53
CA GLY A 21 -0.55 6.31 6.77
C GLY A 21 -1.34 6.56 8.07
N ASN A 22 -2.41 7.37 8.03
CA ASN A 22 -3.32 7.56 9.15
C ASN A 22 -4.40 6.47 9.24
N LEU A 23 -4.73 5.81 8.12
CA LEU A 23 -5.76 4.78 8.06
C LEU A 23 -5.17 3.37 8.13
N LEU A 24 -4.03 3.16 7.47
CA LEU A 24 -3.40 1.87 7.31
C LEU A 24 -1.91 1.98 7.68
N ASP A 25 -1.45 1.12 8.57
CA ASP A 25 -0.02 0.87 8.76
C ASP A 25 0.46 -0.15 7.73
N LEU A 26 1.64 0.09 7.14
CA LEU A 26 2.25 -0.80 6.18
C LEU A 26 3.69 -1.07 6.59
N ALA A 27 4.05 -2.35 6.65
CA ALA A 27 5.39 -2.80 6.96
C ALA A 27 5.82 -3.92 6.01
N VAL A 28 7.12 -4.00 5.73
CA VAL A 28 7.71 -5.10 4.98
C VAL A 28 8.39 -6.04 5.95
N VAL A 29 8.04 -7.32 5.90
CA VAL A 29 8.60 -8.36 6.78
C VAL A 29 9.48 -9.27 5.95
N ASP A 30 10.76 -9.39 6.32
CA ASP A 30 11.64 -10.43 5.77
C ASP A 30 11.15 -11.78 6.30
N ARG A 31 10.72 -12.66 5.41
CA ARG A 31 10.12 -13.95 5.77
C ARG A 31 11.15 -15.02 6.09
N ASP A 32 12.40 -14.81 5.71
CA ASP A 32 13.48 -15.75 5.99
C ASP A 32 14.02 -15.52 7.40
N THR A 33 13.98 -14.27 7.90
CA THR A 33 14.39 -13.92 9.27
C THR A 33 13.22 -13.68 10.23
N GLY A 34 12.02 -13.41 9.71
CA GLY A 34 10.84 -13.01 10.49
C GLY A 34 10.87 -11.55 10.96
N THR A 35 11.88 -10.77 10.57
CA THR A 35 12.06 -9.40 11.06
C THR A 35 11.29 -8.40 10.22
N THR A 36 10.59 -7.46 10.87
CA THR A 36 10.11 -6.26 10.18
C THR A 36 11.30 -5.39 9.76
N LEU A 37 11.38 -5.08 8.47
CA LEU A 37 12.45 -4.26 7.91
C LEU A 37 12.30 -2.81 8.34
N ARG A 38 13.44 -2.16 8.60
CA ARG A 38 13.48 -0.74 8.92
C ARG A 38 13.14 0.10 7.69
N THR A 39 12.22 1.04 7.88
CA THR A 39 11.85 2.04 6.88
C THR A 39 12.78 3.25 6.96
N TYR A 40 13.25 3.71 5.81
CA TYR A 40 14.06 4.92 5.61
C TYR A 40 13.30 5.91 4.74
N MET A 41 13.37 7.20 5.06
CA MET A 41 12.80 8.28 4.25
C MET A 41 13.91 8.92 3.40
N SER A 42 13.70 9.04 2.09
CA SER A 42 14.53 9.85 1.18
C SER A 42 13.65 10.46 0.09
N ASP A 43 13.83 11.73 -0.24
CA ASP A 43 13.13 12.40 -1.36
C ASP A 43 11.60 12.22 -1.38
N GLY A 44 10.96 12.25 -0.20
CA GLY A 44 9.52 12.07 -0.06
C GLY A 44 9.03 10.63 -0.23
N ARG A 45 9.94 9.67 -0.35
CA ARG A 45 9.66 8.23 -0.56
C ARG A 45 10.16 7.41 0.62
N LEU A 46 9.45 6.30 0.86
CA LEU A 46 9.80 5.31 1.86
C LEU A 46 10.57 4.17 1.20
N TYR A 47 11.65 3.75 1.85
CA TYR A 47 12.53 2.68 1.39
C TYR A 47 12.73 1.65 2.49
N VAL A 48 12.84 0.38 2.10
CA VAL A 48 13.33 -0.70 2.95
C VAL A 48 14.54 -1.33 2.29
N ALA A 49 15.53 -1.73 3.09
CA ALA A 49 16.70 -2.44 2.58
C ALA A 49 16.37 -3.93 2.47
N GLY A 50 16.11 -4.40 1.25
CA GLY A 50 15.94 -5.82 0.96
C GLY A 50 17.27 -6.54 0.73
N LYS A 51 17.29 -7.86 0.93
CA LYS A 51 18.43 -8.71 0.60
C LYS A 51 18.08 -9.59 -0.61
N PRO A 52 18.82 -9.51 -1.73
CA PRO A 52 18.51 -10.32 -2.91
C PRO A 52 18.35 -11.81 -2.59
N GLY A 53 17.33 -12.43 -3.17
CA GLY A 53 16.94 -13.83 -2.93
C GLY A 53 16.07 -14.04 -1.69
N HIS A 54 16.00 -13.07 -0.76
CA HIS A 54 15.12 -13.19 0.39
C HIS A 54 13.65 -12.98 -0.01
N ARG A 55 12.78 -13.74 0.64
CA ARG A 55 11.32 -13.57 0.53
C ARG A 55 10.84 -12.49 1.47
N TYR A 56 9.80 -11.77 1.06
CA TYR A 56 9.15 -10.80 1.95
C TYR A 56 7.62 -10.92 1.95
N ALA A 57 7.01 -10.38 3.00
CA ALA A 57 5.58 -10.15 3.09
C ALA A 57 5.32 -8.65 3.25
N VAL A 58 4.16 -8.20 2.78
CA VAL A 58 3.61 -6.89 3.13
C VAL A 58 2.60 -7.09 4.25
N ARG A 59 2.91 -6.58 5.44
CA ARG A 59 1.99 -6.54 6.58
C ARG A 59 1.19 -5.25 6.51
N MET A 60 -0.14 -5.38 6.57
CA MET A 60 -1.07 -4.27 6.62
C MET A 60 -1.85 -4.31 7.93
N VAL A 61 -2.04 -3.16 8.58
CA VAL A 61 -2.81 -3.03 9.82
C VAL A 61 -3.80 -1.89 9.67
N ASN A 62 -5.10 -2.17 9.82
CA ASN A 62 -6.12 -1.14 9.88
C ASN A 62 -5.99 -0.37 11.21
N ARG A 63 -5.84 0.94 11.15
CA ARG A 63 -5.72 1.84 12.32
C ARG A 63 -7.03 2.52 12.69
N THR A 64 -8.15 2.02 12.19
CA THR A 64 -9.47 2.63 12.35
C THR A 64 -10.49 1.63 12.90
N GLY A 65 -11.58 2.18 13.45
CA GLY A 65 -12.76 1.41 13.86
C GLY A 65 -13.70 1.03 12.71
N GLY A 66 -13.36 1.39 11.46
CA GLY A 66 -14.16 1.09 10.27
C GLY A 66 -13.53 -0.02 9.42
N ARG A 67 -14.26 -0.48 8.40
CA ARG A 67 -13.74 -1.43 7.40
C ARG A 67 -12.95 -0.66 6.33
N LEU A 68 -11.76 -1.14 5.97
CA LEU A 68 -10.92 -0.56 4.93
C LEU A 68 -10.75 -1.53 3.76
N LEU A 69 -10.93 -1.04 2.54
CA LEU A 69 -10.46 -1.70 1.32
C LEU A 69 -9.05 -1.21 1.00
N ALA A 70 -8.07 -2.10 0.96
CA ALA A 70 -6.70 -1.83 0.58
C ALA A 70 -6.38 -2.50 -0.76
N VAL A 71 -6.13 -1.68 -1.79
CA VAL A 71 -5.62 -2.17 -3.08
C VAL A 71 -4.09 -2.19 -2.99
N LEU A 72 -3.53 -3.37 -2.74
CA LEU A 72 -2.08 -3.56 -2.66
C LEU A 72 -1.49 -3.71 -4.07
N SER A 73 -0.53 -2.85 -4.40
CA SER A 73 0.30 -2.94 -5.59
C SER A 73 1.69 -3.41 -5.21
N VAL A 74 2.31 -4.24 -6.03
CA VAL A 74 3.75 -4.52 -5.99
C VAL A 74 4.25 -4.48 -7.42
N ASP A 75 5.30 -3.72 -7.67
CA ASP A 75 5.86 -3.44 -8.98
C ASP A 75 4.81 -2.92 -9.99
N GLY A 76 3.88 -2.08 -9.50
CA GLY A 76 2.76 -1.54 -10.27
C GLY A 76 1.68 -2.57 -10.63
N VAL A 77 1.72 -3.77 -10.04
CA VAL A 77 0.81 -4.88 -10.31
C VAL A 77 -0.04 -5.17 -9.07
N ASN A 78 -1.36 -5.24 -9.25
CA ASN A 78 -2.30 -5.54 -8.20
C ASN A 78 -2.05 -6.95 -7.63
N ALA A 79 -1.82 -7.06 -6.33
CA ALA A 79 -1.49 -8.31 -5.65
C ALA A 79 -2.64 -9.33 -5.63
N VAL A 80 -3.87 -8.92 -5.94
CA VAL A 80 -5.05 -9.78 -6.04
C VAL A 80 -5.33 -10.20 -7.49
N SER A 81 -5.40 -9.25 -8.42
CA SER A 81 -5.81 -9.53 -9.80
C SER A 81 -4.65 -9.85 -10.76
N GLY A 82 -3.42 -9.44 -10.44
CA GLY A 82 -2.28 -9.55 -11.35
C GLY A 82 -2.29 -8.53 -12.50
N GLU A 83 -3.27 -7.62 -12.54
CA GLU A 83 -3.36 -6.55 -13.54
C GLU A 83 -2.52 -5.33 -13.12
N THR A 84 -2.35 -4.36 -14.03
CA THR A 84 -1.85 -3.03 -13.64
C THR A 84 -2.71 -2.45 -12.53
N ALA A 85 -2.08 -2.01 -11.43
CA ALA A 85 -2.78 -1.53 -10.27
C ALA A 85 -3.46 -0.17 -10.52
N ASN A 86 -4.69 -0.03 -10.03
CA ASN A 86 -5.41 1.22 -9.90
C ASN A 86 -6.25 1.23 -8.62
N ALA A 87 -6.60 2.41 -8.11
CA ALA A 87 -7.31 2.53 -6.83
C ALA A 87 -8.75 1.96 -6.85
N ASN A 88 -9.36 1.82 -8.04
CA ASN A 88 -10.74 1.35 -8.23
C ASN A 88 -10.78 -0.11 -8.65
N GLN A 89 -9.96 -0.95 -8.03
CA GLN A 89 -9.86 -2.39 -8.29
C GLN A 89 -10.18 -3.21 -7.04
N SER A 90 -10.31 -4.52 -7.25
CA SER A 90 -10.32 -5.51 -6.18
C SER A 90 -9.10 -5.36 -5.28
N GLY A 91 -9.31 -5.57 -3.98
CA GLY A 91 -8.30 -5.46 -2.95
C GLY A 91 -8.62 -6.31 -1.72
N TYR A 92 -7.79 -6.17 -0.71
CA TYR A 92 -7.97 -6.82 0.58
C TYR A 92 -8.91 -5.98 1.44
N VAL A 93 -9.88 -6.62 2.07
CA VAL A 93 -10.76 -5.90 2.98
C VAL A 93 -10.43 -6.25 4.41
N LEU A 94 -9.97 -5.25 5.16
CA LEU A 94 -9.60 -5.35 6.56
C LEU A 94 -10.76 -4.80 7.41
N GLY A 95 -11.23 -5.60 8.35
CA GLY A 95 -12.13 -5.18 9.41
C GLY A 95 -11.47 -4.20 10.39
N PRO A 96 -12.24 -3.68 11.36
CA PRO A 96 -11.74 -2.76 12.37
C PRO A 96 -10.52 -3.34 13.10
N TRP A 97 -9.43 -2.58 13.15
CA TRP A 97 -8.17 -2.98 13.82
C TRP A 97 -7.51 -4.27 13.32
N GLU A 98 -7.99 -4.83 12.19
CA GLU A 98 -7.48 -6.08 11.65
C GLU A 98 -6.05 -5.93 11.10
N SER A 99 -5.25 -6.98 11.25
CA SER A 99 -3.95 -7.11 10.61
C SER A 99 -3.89 -8.33 9.71
N THR A 100 -3.24 -8.19 8.57
CA THR A 100 -3.00 -9.28 7.63
C THR A 100 -1.61 -9.21 7.01
N GLU A 101 -1.07 -10.35 6.58
CA GLU A 101 0.19 -10.44 5.84
C GLU A 101 -0.04 -10.99 4.44
N ILE A 102 0.41 -10.25 3.44
CA ILE A 102 0.33 -10.64 2.04
C ILE A 102 1.70 -11.14 1.59
N ASN A 103 1.76 -12.44 1.29
CA ASN A 103 3.00 -13.16 1.01
C ASN A 103 3.39 -13.17 -0.48
N GLY A 104 2.52 -12.67 -1.36
CA GLY A 104 2.69 -12.79 -2.81
C GLY A 104 1.47 -12.35 -3.62
N TRP A 105 1.63 -12.32 -4.94
CA TRP A 105 0.51 -12.15 -5.89
C TRP A 105 -0.37 -13.40 -5.87
N ARG A 106 -1.69 -13.22 -5.80
CA ARG A 106 -2.63 -14.34 -5.90
C ARG A 106 -2.65 -14.91 -7.31
N LYS A 107 -2.58 -16.24 -7.40
CA LYS A 107 -2.88 -16.98 -8.63
C LYS A 107 -4.28 -17.60 -8.57
N ASN A 108 -4.67 -18.08 -7.40
CA ASN A 108 -6.01 -18.56 -7.07
C ASN A 108 -6.24 -18.45 -5.56
N LEU A 109 -7.32 -19.04 -5.03
CA LEU A 109 -7.66 -18.96 -3.60
C LEU A 109 -6.61 -19.61 -2.68
N ASN A 110 -5.84 -20.57 -3.19
CA ASN A 110 -4.91 -21.39 -2.40
C ASN A 110 -3.44 -21.22 -2.82
N GLU A 111 -3.16 -20.55 -3.93
CA GLU A 111 -1.82 -20.43 -4.51
C GLU A 111 -1.41 -18.97 -4.72
N ILE A 112 -0.14 -18.70 -4.43
CA ILE A 112 0.48 -17.38 -4.59
C ILE A 112 1.81 -17.50 -5.35
N ALA A 113 2.17 -16.45 -6.08
CA ALA A 113 3.54 -16.18 -6.51
C ALA A 113 4.21 -15.31 -5.45
N GLN A 114 5.23 -15.84 -4.78
CA GLN A 114 5.84 -15.18 -3.61
C GLN A 114 6.58 -13.89 -4.00
N PHE A 115 6.51 -12.89 -3.11
CA PHE A 115 7.33 -11.70 -3.25
C PHE A 115 8.77 -12.00 -2.82
N ASN A 116 9.74 -11.60 -3.64
CA ASN A 116 11.16 -11.78 -3.36
C ASN A 116 11.91 -10.49 -3.70
N PHE A 117 12.95 -10.19 -2.93
CA PHE A 117 13.89 -9.14 -3.30
C PHE A 117 14.81 -9.63 -4.40
N THR A 118 14.98 -8.82 -5.44
CA THR A 118 15.82 -9.14 -6.58
C THR A 118 16.46 -7.87 -7.15
N ALA A 119 17.46 -8.03 -8.02
CA ALA A 119 18.04 -6.91 -8.73
C ALA A 119 17.00 -6.29 -9.68
N LEU A 120 17.09 -4.98 -9.93
CA LEU A 120 16.13 -4.25 -10.76
C LEU A 120 15.86 -4.92 -12.14
N PRO A 121 16.88 -5.40 -12.89
CA PRO A 121 16.65 -6.06 -14.18
C PRO A 121 15.83 -7.35 -14.08
N ASP A 122 15.85 -7.99 -12.91
CA ASP A 122 15.16 -9.25 -12.62
C ASP A 122 13.82 -9.03 -11.92
N SER A 123 13.42 -7.79 -11.67
CA SER A 123 12.12 -7.45 -11.05
C SER A 123 10.96 -7.91 -11.93
N TYR A 124 9.81 -8.19 -11.31
CA TYR A 124 8.62 -8.60 -12.05
C TYR A 124 8.18 -7.53 -13.05
N ALA A 125 8.28 -6.26 -12.63
CA ALA A 125 8.08 -5.11 -13.51
C ALA A 125 9.01 -5.12 -14.73
N ALA A 126 10.32 -5.33 -14.56
CA ALA A 126 11.25 -5.38 -15.67
C ALA A 126 10.94 -6.55 -16.63
N GLN A 127 10.68 -7.74 -16.09
CA GLN A 127 10.35 -8.93 -16.87
C GLN A 127 9.02 -8.81 -17.63
N THR A 128 8.10 -7.98 -17.16
CA THR A 128 6.78 -7.74 -17.79
C THR A 128 6.74 -6.44 -18.62
N GLY A 129 7.89 -5.83 -18.91
CA GLY A 129 8.00 -4.67 -19.80
C GLY A 129 7.62 -3.33 -19.15
N ARG A 130 7.74 -3.22 -17.82
CA ARG A 130 7.35 -2.06 -17.00
C ARG A 130 8.47 -1.61 -16.05
N PRO A 131 9.72 -1.40 -16.52
CA PRO A 131 10.90 -1.25 -15.67
C PRO A 131 10.88 -0.02 -14.73
N MET A 132 10.00 0.96 -14.99
CA MET A 132 9.85 2.17 -14.17
C MET A 132 8.89 2.01 -12.98
N ASN A 133 8.15 0.90 -12.91
CA ASN A 133 7.13 0.66 -11.89
C ASN A 133 7.64 -0.35 -10.88
N VAL A 134 8.64 0.00 -10.07
CA VAL A 134 9.17 -0.88 -9.03
C VAL A 134 8.84 -0.36 -7.63
N GLY A 135 8.48 -1.28 -6.73
CA GLY A 135 8.11 -0.96 -5.35
C GLY A 135 6.66 -1.31 -5.00
N VAL A 136 6.28 -1.02 -3.76
CA VAL A 136 4.97 -1.35 -3.16
C VAL A 136 4.12 -0.10 -3.02
#